data_AF-A0A345IMM1-F1
#
_entry.id   AF-A0A345IMM1-F1
#
_cell.length_a   1.000
_cell.length_b   1.000
_cell.length_c   1.000
_cell.angle_alpha   90.00
_cell.angle_beta   90.00
_cell.angle_gamma   90.00
#
_symmetry.space_group_name_H-M   'P 1'
#
loop_
_entity.id
_entity.type
_entity.pdbx_description
1 polymer ?
#
loop_
_entity_poly.entity_id
_entity_poly.type
_entity_poly.pdbx_seq_one_letter_code
_entity_poly.pdbx_strand_id
1 'polypeptide(L)'
;MNADQLELDLAPALARIFPTAQTIVLHERLVRERGLPHFEDHLFAYDVQGRPLLPLRPLELPELHDALRQTYGGGYVVVQAPDILPVP
;
A
#
# COMPACT_ATOMS: atom_id res chain seq x y z
N MET A 1 1.33 10.59 -13.86
CA MET A 1 0.95 9.17 -14.01
C MET A 1 -0.51 9.07 -13.58
N ASN A 2 -1.39 8.44 -14.36
CA ASN A 2 -2.79 8.25 -13.95
C ASN A 2 -2.88 7.10 -12.94
N ALA A 3 -3.86 7.17 -12.03
CA ALA A 3 -4.13 6.18 -11.00
C ALA A 3 -4.20 4.74 -11.55
N ASP A 4 -4.89 4.54 -12.68
CA ASP A 4 -5.05 3.23 -13.32
C ASP A 4 -3.71 2.62 -13.81
N GLN A 5 -2.79 3.46 -14.31
CA GLN A 5 -1.49 3.01 -14.77
C GLN A 5 -0.60 2.61 -13.59
N LEU A 6 -0.68 3.38 -12.50
CA LEU A 6 0.04 3.05 -11.28
C LEU A 6 -0.46 1.71 -10.70
N GLU A 7 -1.77 1.46 -10.68
CA GLU A 7 -2.32 0.19 -10.22
C GLU A 7 -1.76 -1.00 -11.02
N LEU A 8 -1.72 -0.88 -12.35
CA LEU A 8 -1.17 -1.91 -13.24
C LEU A 8 0.33 -2.14 -13.02
N ASP A 9 1.10 -1.07 -12.79
CA ASP A 9 2.55 -1.15 -12.58
C ASP A 9 2.89 -1.73 -11.19
N LEU A 10 2.08 -1.44 -10.18
CA LEU A 10 2.27 -1.91 -8.80
C LEU A 10 1.73 -3.32 -8.57
N ALA A 11 0.69 -3.72 -9.30
CA ALA A 11 0.04 -5.02 -9.27
C ALA A 11 1.01 -6.22 -9.08
N PRO A 12 2.05 -6.41 -9.91
CA PRO A 12 2.96 -7.54 -9.77
C PRO A 12 3.82 -7.46 -8.51
N ALA A 13 4.24 -6.26 -8.09
CA ALA A 13 5.02 -6.09 -6.85
C ALA A 13 4.16 -6.40 -5.62
N LEU A 14 2.91 -5.92 -5.63
CA LEU A 14 1.93 -6.15 -4.58
C LEU A 14 1.56 -7.63 -4.48
N ALA A 15 1.29 -8.31 -5.60
CA ALA A 15 0.98 -9.73 -5.62
C ALA A 15 2.14 -10.62 -5.12
N ARG A 16 3.40 -10.19 -5.31
CA ARG A 16 4.57 -10.93 -4.79
C ARG A 16 4.71 -10.84 -3.28
N ILE A 17 4.27 -9.74 -2.68
CA ILE A 17 4.48 -9.43 -1.26
C ILE A 17 3.24 -9.79 -0.44
N PHE A 18 2.07 -9.53 -1.01
CA PHE A 18 0.77 -9.89 -0.47
C PHE A 18 -0.05 -10.66 -1.52
N PRO A 19 0.24 -11.96 -1.71
CA PRO A 19 -0.45 -12.78 -2.71
C PRO A 19 -1.95 -12.91 -2.48
N THR A 20 -2.43 -12.60 -1.27
CA THR A 20 -3.84 -12.66 -0.89
C THR A 20 -4.44 -11.28 -0.62
N ALA A 21 -3.70 -10.18 -0.86
CA ALA A 21 -4.25 -8.85 -0.69
C ALA A 21 -5.26 -8.55 -1.78
N GLN A 22 -6.42 -8.04 -1.37
CA GLN A 22 -7.43 -7.49 -2.27
C GLN A 22 -7.50 -5.97 -2.15
N THR A 23 -7.08 -5.41 -1.02
CA THR A 23 -7.09 -3.96 -0.80
C THR A 23 -5.82 -3.54 -0.12
N ILE A 24 -5.22 -2.45 -0.58
CA ILE A 24 -4.02 -1.88 0.01
C ILE A 24 -4.31 -0.43 0.35
N VAL A 25 -3.97 -0.06 1.58
CA VAL A 25 -4.24 1.25 2.13
C VAL A 25 -2.92 1.90 2.50
N LEU A 26 -2.63 3.04 1.88
CA LEU A 26 -1.63 3.96 2.39
C LEU A 26 -2.27 4.76 3.52
N HIS A 27 -1.62 4.78 4.68
CA HIS A 27 -2.08 5.53 5.83
C HIS A 27 -0.93 6.28 6.47
N GLU A 28 -1.09 7.58 6.62
CA GLU A 28 -0.15 8.43 7.35
C GLU A 28 -0.37 8.24 8.87
N ARG A 29 0.66 7.74 9.55
CA ARG A 29 0.66 7.54 11.00
C ARG A 29 1.54 8.58 11.66
N LEU A 30 1.01 9.23 12.69
CA LEU A 30 1.82 10.03 13.60
C LEU A 30 2.66 9.11 14.48
N VAL A 31 3.97 9.18 14.33
CA VAL A 31 4.96 8.48 15.14
C VAL A 31 5.71 9.50 15.99
N ARG A 32 6.25 9.05 17.13
CA ARG A 32 7.11 9.86 17.99
C ARG A 32 8.48 9.24 18.03
N GLU A 33 9.38 9.71 17.18
CA GLU A 33 10.81 9.37 17.28
C GLU A 33 11.55 10.42 18.09
N ARG A 34 12.30 9.98 19.10
CA ARG A 34 13.14 10.85 19.96
C ARG A 34 12.37 12.05 20.57
N GLY A 35 11.07 11.88 20.81
CA GLY A 35 10.21 12.91 21.41
C GLY A 35 9.71 13.98 20.45
N LEU A 36 10.10 13.94 19.16
CA LEU A 36 9.57 14.82 18.13
C LEU A 36 8.43 14.12 17.38
N PRO A 37 7.30 14.78 17.14
CA PRO A 37 6.24 14.24 16.29
C PRO A 37 6.72 14.23 14.83
N HIS A 38 6.66 13.07 14.19
CA HIS A 38 6.88 12.93 12.75
C HIS A 38 5.81 12.03 12.15
N PHE A 39 5.50 12.25 10.88
CA PHE A 39 4.53 11.44 10.16
C PHE A 39 5.28 10.40 9.32
N GLU A 40 4.85 9.15 9.44
CA GLU A 40 5.33 8.03 8.63
C GLU A 40 4.16 7.47 7.84
N ASP A 41 4.35 7.28 6.55
CA ASP A 41 3.39 6.54 5.74
C ASP A 41 3.54 5.05 6.03
N HIS A 42 2.42 4.34 6.17
CA HIS A 42 2.37 2.89 6.32
C HIS A 42 1.46 2.27 5.27
N LEU A 43 1.84 1.08 4.81
CA LEU A 43 0.99 0.28 3.94
C LEU A 43 0.31 -0.84 4.73
N PHE A 44 -1.02 -0.83 4.66
CA PHE A 44 -1.86 -1.88 5.20
C PHE A 44 -2.50 -2.64 4.06
N ALA A 45 -2.15 -3.90 3.91
CA ALA A 45 -2.84 -4.79 2.99
C ALA A 45 -3.97 -5.52 3.73
N TYR A 46 -5.08 -5.76 3.05
CA TYR A 46 -6.24 -6.48 3.55
C TYR A 46 -6.59 -7.61 2.60
N ASP A 47 -6.94 -8.77 3.16
CA ASP A 47 -7.44 -9.89 2.37
C ASP A 47 -8.90 -9.70 1.93
N VAL A 48 -9.43 -10.68 1.20
CA VAL A 48 -10.82 -10.71 0.71
C VAL A 48 -11.88 -10.67 1.81
N GLN A 49 -11.50 -10.94 3.06
CA GLN A 49 -12.38 -10.89 4.23
C GLN A 49 -12.21 -9.59 5.01
N GLY A 50 -11.41 -8.65 4.50
CA GLY A 50 -11.08 -7.39 5.18
C GLY A 50 -10.14 -7.57 6.36
N ARG A 51 -9.44 -8.71 6.48
CA ARG A 51 -8.48 -8.94 7.57
C ARG A 51 -7.15 -8.28 7.22
N PRO A 52 -6.55 -7.51 8.14
CA PRO A 52 -5.26 -6.91 7.90
C PRO A 52 -4.21 -8.00 7.76
N LEU A 53 -3.57 -8.02 6.60
CA LEU A 53 -2.29 -8.68 6.39
C LEU A 53 -1.21 -7.82 7.07
N LEU A 54 -0.09 -8.43 7.45
CA LEU A 54 0.97 -7.77 8.23
C LEU A 54 1.29 -6.39 7.64
N PRO A 55 1.32 -5.32 8.47
CA PRO A 55 1.60 -3.98 7.98
C PRO A 55 3.03 -3.92 7.47
N LEU A 56 3.22 -3.39 6.27
CA LEU A 56 4.55 -3.09 5.74
C LEU A 56 5.02 -1.75 6.25
N ARG A 57 6.30 -1.71 6.60
CA ARG A 57 6.99 -0.48 6.96
C ARG A 57 7.44 0.25 5.69
N PRO A 58 7.51 1.59 5.73
CA PRO A 58 7.96 2.39 4.58
C PRO A 58 9.34 1.97 4.05
N LEU A 59 10.23 1.46 4.92
CA LEU A 59 11.55 0.97 4.53
C LEU A 59 11.54 -0.36 3.75
N GLU A 60 10.46 -1.13 3.82
CA GLU A 60 10.37 -2.44 3.18
C GLU A 60 10.06 -2.32 1.69
N LEU A 61 9.40 -1.22 1.27
CA LEU A 61 9.10 -0.91 -0.14
C LEU A 61 9.07 0.60 -0.41
N PRO A 62 10.24 1.27 -0.46
CA PRO A 62 10.30 2.72 -0.66
C PRO A 62 9.73 3.16 -2.02
N GLU A 63 9.97 2.37 -3.07
CA GLU A 63 9.52 2.66 -4.44
C GLU A 63 7.98 2.69 -4.56
N LEU A 64 7.31 1.75 -3.87
CA LEU A 64 5.85 1.68 -3.81
C LEU A 64 5.26 2.85 -3.02
N HIS A 65 5.88 3.20 -1.89
CA HIS A 65 5.49 4.36 -1.10
C HIS A 65 5.58 5.66 -1.90
N ASP A 66 6.71 5.89 -2.57
CA ASP A 66 6.94 7.10 -3.36
C ASP A 66 5.94 7.21 -4.51
N ALA A 67 5.66 6.10 -5.20
CA ALA A 67 4.74 6.09 -6.33
C ALA A 67 3.28 6.36 -5.91
N LEU A 68 2.85 5.79 -4.79
CA LEU A 68 1.53 6.05 -4.20
C LEU A 68 1.42 7.49 -3.70
N ARG A 69 2.44 8.00 -3.01
CA ARG A 69 2.46 9.37 -2.49
C ARG A 69 2.48 10.41 -3.60
N GLN A 70 3.20 10.18 -4.69
CA GLN A 70 3.21 11.08 -5.85
C GLN A 70 1.86 11.13 -6.57
N THR A 71 1.12 10.02 -6.56
CA THR A 71 -0.13 9.89 -7.32
C THR A 71 -1.35 10.35 -6.52
N TYR A 72 -1.38 10.04 -5.23
CA TYR A 72 -2.54 10.27 -4.37
C TYR A 72 -2.29 11.29 -3.25
N GLY A 73 -1.04 11.75 -3.08
CA GLY A 73 -0.64 12.62 -1.98
C GLY A 73 -0.31 11.86 -0.69
N GLY A 74 -0.15 12.60 0.41
CA GLY A 74 -0.13 12.03 1.76
C GLY A 74 -1.54 11.82 2.28
N GLY A 75 -1.74 10.85 3.18
CA GLY A 75 -3.02 10.61 3.85
C GLY A 75 -3.58 9.20 3.63
N TYR A 76 -4.91 9.10 3.50
CA TYR A 76 -5.63 7.83 3.34
C TYR A 76 -5.87 7.55 1.86
N VAL A 77 -5.23 6.52 1.34
CA VAL A 77 -5.37 6.10 -0.07
C VAL A 77 -5.74 4.64 -0.09
N VAL A 78 -6.82 4.29 -0.78
CA VAL A 78 -7.22 2.90 -0.99
C VAL A 78 -6.93 2.53 -2.44
N VAL A 79 -6.09 1.53 -2.62
CA VAL A 79 -5.79 0.92 -3.90
C VAL A 79 -6.36 -0.48 -3.88
N GLN A 80 -7.19 -0.80 -4.87
CA GLN A 80 -7.64 -2.18 -5.01
C GLN A 80 -6.50 -2.98 -5.64
N ALA A 81 -6.11 -4.08 -5.00
CA ALA A 81 -5.22 -5.01 -5.68
C ALA A 81 -6.01 -5.55 -6.88
N PRO A 82 -5.41 -5.64 -8.08
CA PRO A 82 -6.14 -6.14 -9.22
C PRO A 82 -6.62 -7.56 -8.90
N ASP A 83 -7.85 -7.84 -9.32
CA ASP A 83 -8.43 -9.17 -9.26
C ASP A 83 -7.46 -10.15 -9.94
N ILE A 84 -6.70 -10.88 -9.14
CA ILE A 84 -6.04 -12.10 -9.60
C ILE A 84 -7.19 -13.10 -9.68
N LEU A 85 -7.97 -13.02 -10.76
CA LEU A 85 -8.92 -14.08 -11.08
C LEU A 85 -8.13 -15.39 -11.05
N PRO A 86 -8.53 -16.38 -10.24
CA PRO A 86 -7.90 -17.68 -10.29
C PRO A 86 -8.08 -18.20 -11.73
N VAL A 87 -6.96 -18.37 -12.44
CA VAL A 87 -6.95 -18.99 -13.76
C VAL A 87 -7.52 -20.41 -13.57
N PRO A 88 -8.56 -20.81 -14.32
CA PRO A 88 -9.19 -22.12 -14.21
C PRO A 88 -8.24 -23.27 -14.58
#